data_AF-A0A7X7TPQ1-F1
#
_entry.id   AF-A0A7X7TPQ1-F1
#
_cell.length_a   1.000
_cell.length_b   1.000
_cell.length_c   1.000
_cell.angle_alpha   90.00
_cell.angle_beta   90.00
_cell.angle_gamma   90.00
#
_symmetry.space_group_name_H-M   'P 1'
#
loop_
_entity.id
_entity.type
_entity.pdbx_description
1 polymer ?
#
loop_
_entity_poly.entity_id
_entity_poly.type
_entity_poly.pdbx_seq_one_letter_code
_entity_poly.pdbx_strand_id
1 'polypeptide(L)'
;MRISIILLFTCVFCSMAESAFTQNAKVTINKRNASIKEVLNEIETQTDYLFIYNNEVNTDKKVSVRAKSESVSDVLNNILRATNIRYTMEGN
;
A
#
# COMPACT_ATOMS: atom_id res chain seq x y z
N MET A 1 3.61 -44.93 -16.37
CA MET A 1 3.93 -43.86 -17.36
C MET A 1 2.75 -42.96 -17.72
N ARG A 2 1.49 -43.42 -17.66
CA ARG A 2 0.31 -42.57 -17.93
C ARG A 2 0.00 -41.55 -16.81
N ILE A 3 0.16 -41.96 -15.54
CA ILE A 3 -0.13 -41.13 -14.37
C ILE A 3 0.91 -40.01 -14.19
N SER A 4 2.17 -40.29 -14.52
CA SER A 4 3.27 -39.31 -14.44
C SER A 4 3.06 -38.11 -15.36
N ILE A 5 2.44 -38.31 -16.53
CA ILE A 5 2.13 -37.23 -17.47
C ILE A 5 0.98 -36.37 -16.93
N ILE A 6 -0.06 -36.99 -16.38
CA ILE A 6 -1.23 -36.28 -15.82
C ILE A 6 -0.81 -35.40 -14.62
N LEU A 7 0.08 -35.92 -13.76
CA LEU A 7 0.61 -35.17 -12.62
C LEU A 7 1.48 -33.98 -13.05
N LEU A 8 2.28 -34.15 -14.11
CA LEU A 8 3.10 -33.08 -14.68
C LEU A 8 2.24 -31.94 -15.26
N PHE A 9 1.10 -32.26 -15.88
CA PHE A 9 0.15 -31.27 -16.38
C PHE A 9 -0.60 -30.52 -15.28
N THR A 10 -0.82 -31.12 -14.11
CA THR A 10 -1.51 -30.46 -12.99
C THR A 10 -0.60 -29.46 -12.25
N CYS A 11 0.70 -29.74 -12.15
CA CYS A 11 1.66 -28.83 -11.50
C CYS A 11 1.85 -27.49 -12.23
N VAL A 12 1.71 -27.46 -13.56
CA VAL A 12 1.88 -26.22 -14.36
C VAL A 12 0.74 -25.23 -14.09
N PHE A 13 -0.48 -25.71 -13.82
CA PHE A 13 -1.63 -24.85 -13.52
C PHE A 13 -1.60 -24.25 -12.11
N CYS A 14 -0.90 -24.87 -11.15
CA CYS A 14 -0.74 -24.33 -9.79
C CYS A 14 0.26 -23.16 -9.71
N SER A 15 1.02 -22.89 -10.77
CA SER A 15 2.01 -21.79 -10.80
C SER A 15 1.39 -20.44 -11.21
N MET A 16 0.08 -20.41 -11.48
CA MET A 16 -0.69 -19.18 -11.68
C MET A 16 -1.32 -18.69 -10.37
N ALA A 17 -0.64 -18.91 -9.24
CA ALA A 17 -0.98 -18.27 -7.97
C ALA A 17 -0.17 -16.97 -7.85
N GLU A 18 -0.71 -15.94 -8.49
CA GLU A 18 -0.86 -14.62 -7.88
C GLU A 18 0.41 -13.93 -7.32
N SER A 19 1.23 -13.35 -8.20
CA SER A 19 2.27 -12.39 -7.82
C SER A 19 1.72 -10.98 -7.48
N ALA A 20 0.49 -10.88 -6.96
CA ALA A 20 -0.28 -9.63 -7.00
C ALA A 20 -0.52 -8.94 -5.64
N PHE A 21 -0.01 -9.49 -4.53
CA PHE A 21 -0.44 -9.04 -3.21
C PHE A 21 0.71 -8.32 -2.48
N THR A 22 0.39 -7.12 -1.98
CA THR A 22 1.13 -6.38 -0.93
C THR A 22 2.26 -5.41 -1.33
N GLN A 23 3.00 -5.57 -2.44
CA GLN A 23 4.17 -4.69 -2.68
C GLN A 23 3.89 -3.39 -3.45
N ASN A 24 2.74 -3.25 -4.12
CA ASN A 24 2.46 -2.08 -4.94
C ASN A 24 0.99 -1.68 -4.89
N ALA A 25 0.40 -1.66 -3.69
CA ALA A 25 -0.97 -1.19 -3.52
C ALA A 25 -1.08 0.23 -4.08
N LYS A 26 -2.06 0.44 -4.96
CA LYS A 26 -2.29 1.72 -5.63
C LYS A 26 -3.53 2.37 -5.05
N VAL A 27 -3.44 3.66 -4.77
CA VAL A 27 -4.54 4.44 -4.21
C VAL A 27 -4.89 5.60 -5.11
N THR A 28 -6.15 6.04 -5.01
CA THR A 28 -6.61 7.27 -5.64
C THR A 28 -7.18 8.19 -4.57
N ILE A 29 -6.52 9.32 -4.35
CA ILE A 29 -6.84 10.26 -3.29
C ILE A 29 -6.85 11.66 -3.87
N ASN A 30 -7.93 12.40 -3.66
CA ASN A 30 -8.02 13.80 -4.06
C ASN A 30 -8.57 14.61 -2.87
N LYS A 31 -7.67 15.02 -1.98
CA LYS A 31 -8.00 15.74 -0.75
C LYS A 31 -7.20 17.03 -0.69
N ARG A 32 -7.86 18.12 -0.34
CA ARG A 32 -7.24 19.43 -0.11
C ARG A 32 -7.42 19.80 1.35
N ASN A 33 -6.36 20.31 1.97
CA ASN A 33 -6.39 20.74 3.37
C ASN A 33 -6.89 19.64 4.34
N ALA A 34 -6.52 18.39 4.06
CA ALA A 34 -6.83 17.25 4.91
C ALA A 34 -5.69 17.03 5.89
N SER A 35 -5.99 16.52 7.08
CA SER A 35 -4.95 16.09 8.02
C SER A 35 -4.20 14.88 7.45
N ILE A 36 -2.94 14.69 7.86
CA ILE A 36 -2.18 13.47 7.53
C ILE A 36 -2.97 12.24 7.99
N LYS A 37 -3.59 12.29 9.17
CA LYS A 37 -4.47 11.22 9.68
C LYS A 37 -5.60 10.85 8.71
N GLU A 38 -6.27 11.84 8.12
CA GLU A 38 -7.33 11.60 7.14
C GLU A 38 -6.79 10.93 5.86
N VAL A 39 -5.59 11.33 5.41
CA VAL A 39 -4.95 10.71 4.24
C VAL A 39 -4.52 9.27 4.53
N LEU A 40 -3.95 9.01 5.71
CA LEU A 40 -3.56 7.66 6.14
C LEU A 40 -4.78 6.74 6.24
N ASN A 41 -5.86 7.20 6.87
CA ASN A 41 -7.10 6.42 6.98
C ASN A 41 -7.74 6.12 5.61
N GLU A 42 -7.67 7.05 4.67
CA GLU A 42 -8.11 6.81 3.29
C GLU A 42 -7.27 5.70 2.62
N ILE A 43 -5.97 5.63 2.89
CA ILE A 43 -5.12 4.54 2.42
C ILE A 43 -5.50 3.20 3.08
N GLU A 44 -5.73 3.17 4.40
CA GLU A 44 -6.19 1.97 5.12
C GLU A 44 -7.57 1.49 4.62
N THR A 45 -8.42 2.40 4.15
CA THR A 45 -9.74 2.04 3.59
C THR A 45 -9.63 1.41 2.20
N GLN A 46 -8.58 1.76 1.43
CA GLN A 46 -8.38 1.29 0.06
C GLN A 46 -7.39 0.11 -0.03
N THR A 47 -6.70 -0.23 1.05
CA THR A 47 -5.59 -1.21 1.06
C THR A 47 -5.58 -2.00 2.37
N ASP A 48 -4.89 -3.14 2.40
CA ASP A 48 -4.73 -3.93 3.63
C ASP A 48 -3.62 -3.40 4.57
N TYR A 49 -3.15 -2.16 4.35
CA TYR A 49 -2.17 -1.54 5.24
C TYR A 49 -2.81 -1.07 6.54
N LEU A 50 -2.01 -1.14 7.61
CA LEU A 50 -2.32 -0.58 8.92
C LEU A 50 -1.19 0.39 9.32
N PHE A 51 -1.52 1.63 9.63
CA PHE A 51 -0.55 2.63 10.08
C PHE A 51 -0.50 2.68 11.61
N ILE A 52 0.71 2.49 12.14
CA ILE A 52 1.01 2.61 13.57
C ILE A 52 2.06 3.72 13.73
N TYR A 53 1.81 4.66 14.65
CA TYR A 53 2.71 5.77 14.95
C TYR A 53 2.61 6.18 16.43
N ASN A 54 3.67 6.77 16.97
CA ASN A 54 3.70 7.27 18.34
C ASN A 54 2.87 8.55 18.49
N ASN A 55 2.39 8.85 19.71
CA ASN A 55 1.64 10.07 20.02
C ASN A 55 2.45 11.36 19.79
N GLU A 56 3.79 11.26 19.69
CA GLU A 56 4.68 12.37 19.36
C GLU A 56 4.62 12.77 17.88
N VAL A 57 4.10 11.90 17.01
CA VAL A 57 3.93 12.18 15.59
C VAL A 57 2.66 13.01 15.40
N ASN A 58 2.83 14.29 15.07
CA ASN A 58 1.71 15.18 14.80
C ASN A 58 1.08 14.87 13.42
N THR A 59 -0.02 14.12 13.45
CA THR A 59 -0.80 13.74 12.26
C THR A 59 -1.94 14.72 11.93
N ASP A 60 -2.17 15.75 12.75
CA ASP A 60 -3.15 16.80 12.52
C ASP A 60 -2.68 17.85 11.51
N LYS A 61 -1.39 17.83 11.14
CA LYS A 61 -0.83 18.70 10.10
C LYS A 61 -1.64 18.57 8.80
N LYS A 62 -1.97 19.72 8.22
CA LYS A 62 -2.74 19.81 6.99
C LYS A 62 -1.86 19.65 5.76
N VAL A 63 -2.26 18.75 4.88
CA VAL A 63 -1.63 18.46 3.60
C VAL A 63 -2.67 18.47 2.48
N SER A 64 -2.21 18.69 1.26
CA SER A 64 -3.04 18.54 0.06
C SER A 64 -2.40 17.48 -0.82
N VAL A 65 -3.16 16.46 -1.15
CA VAL A 65 -2.70 15.30 -1.92
C VAL A 65 -3.65 15.07 -3.07
N ARG A 66 -3.05 14.89 -4.26
CA ARG A 66 -3.75 14.46 -5.46
C ARG A 66 -2.94 13.31 -6.03
N ALA A 67 -3.44 12.11 -5.83
CA ALA A 67 -2.87 10.86 -6.28
C ALA A 67 -3.90 10.15 -7.16
N LYS A 68 -3.50 9.68 -8.35
CA LYS A 68 -4.38 8.92 -9.24
C LYS A 68 -3.73 7.60 -9.64
N SER A 69 -4.17 6.51 -9.02
CA SER A 69 -3.57 5.17 -9.20
C SER A 69 -2.05 5.18 -8.94
N GLU A 70 -1.64 5.87 -7.88
CA GLU A 70 -0.24 5.98 -7.46
C GLU A 70 0.05 4.99 -6.33
N SER A 71 1.30 4.56 -6.22
CA SER A 71 1.70 3.63 -5.16
C SER A 71 1.58 4.30 -3.80
N VAL A 72 1.23 3.54 -2.76
CA VAL A 72 1.18 4.06 -1.38
C VAL A 72 2.52 4.69 -0.98
N SER A 73 3.64 4.08 -1.38
CA SER A 73 4.98 4.62 -1.18
C SER A 73 5.17 6.03 -1.76
N ASP A 74 4.72 6.25 -2.99
CA ASP A 74 4.84 7.56 -3.66
C ASP A 74 3.99 8.61 -2.96
N VAL A 75 2.77 8.23 -2.56
CA VAL A 75 1.86 9.09 -1.82
C VAL A 75 2.46 9.48 -0.46
N LEU A 76 2.97 8.53 0.30
CA LEU A 76 3.63 8.77 1.59
C LEU A 76 4.88 9.64 1.42
N ASN A 77 5.72 9.34 0.43
CA ASN A 77 6.88 10.17 0.10
C ASN A 77 6.48 11.61 -0.21
N ASN A 78 5.39 11.83 -0.94
CA ASN A 78 4.94 13.17 -1.30
C ASN A 78 4.42 13.96 -0.08
N ILE A 79 3.56 13.35 0.73
CA ILE A 79 2.96 14.04 1.89
C ILE A 79 3.96 14.22 3.04
N LEU A 80 4.91 13.30 3.20
CA LEU A 80 5.90 13.34 4.28
C LEU A 80 7.19 14.07 3.88
N ARG A 81 7.43 14.37 2.58
CA ARG A 81 8.67 15.03 2.12
C ARG A 81 9.00 16.34 2.83
N ALA A 82 7.95 17.12 3.13
CA ALA A 82 8.06 18.42 3.79
C ALA A 82 8.02 18.30 5.33
N THR A 83 8.00 17.07 5.85
CA THR A 83 7.93 16.77 7.28
C THR A 83 9.20 16.06 7.74
N ASN A 84 9.53 16.17 9.02
CA ASN A 84 10.63 15.40 9.63
C ASN A 84 10.15 14.00 10.08
N ILE A 85 9.16 13.44 9.39
CA ILE A 85 8.56 12.14 9.71
C ILE A 85 9.16 11.10 8.77
N ARG A 86 9.75 10.07 9.35
CA ARG A 86 10.23 8.90 8.63
C ARG A 86 9.21 7.78 8.78
N TYR A 87 9.04 7.00 7.72
CA TYR A 87 8.17 5.83 7.74
C TYR A 87 8.95 4.59 7.27
N THR A 88 8.44 3.42 7.61
CA THR A 88 8.94 2.12 7.16
C THR A 88 7.74 1.22 6.95
N MET A 89 7.78 0.44 5.88
CA MET A 89 6.73 -0.52 5.55
C MET A 89 7.22 -1.91 5.99
N GLU A 90 6.44 -2.57 6.83
CA GLU A 90 6.71 -3.92 7.33
C GLU A 90 5.61 -4.85 6.81
N GLY A 91 6.00 -5.94 6.14
CA GLY A 91 5.08 -6.89 5.51
C GLY A 91 5.78 -7.66 4.40
N ASN A 92 5.67 -9.00 4.42
CA ASN A 92 6.33 -9.93 3.51
C ASN A 92 5.43 -10.29 2.33
#